data_AF-A0A440AY67-F1
#
_entry.id   AF-A0A440AY67-F1
#
_cell.length_a   1.000
_cell.length_b   1.000
_cell.length_c   1.000
_cell.angle_alpha   90.00
_cell.angle_beta   90.00
_cell.angle_gamma   90.00
#
_symmetry.space_group_name_H-M   'P 1'
#
loop_
_entity.id
_entity.type
_entity.pdbx_description
1 polymer ?
#
loop_
_entity_poly.entity_id
_entity_poly.type
_entity_poly.pdbx_seq_one_letter_code
_entity_poly.pdbx_strand_id
1 'polypeptide(L)' 'MQIQVYEPLTGDILSRADVANMKLPFEKGWDTWWVTSPTGRILGQHTSYEAAEIQTHILPLAA' A
#
# COMPACT_ATOMS: atom_id res chain seq x y z
N MET A 1 -7.06 6.14 -6.82
CA MET A 1 -6.65 5.04 -5.93
C MET A 1 -5.31 5.39 -5.33
N GLN A 2 -4.97 4.85 -4.17
CA GLN A 2 -3.69 5.06 -3.50
C GLN A 2 -3.16 3.71 -3.01
N ILE A 3 -1.84 3.55 -3.01
CA ILE A 3 -1.17 2.42 -2.36
C ILE A 3 -0.75 2.88 -0.97
N GLN A 4 -1.24 2.16 0.03
CA GLN A 4 -0.87 2.33 1.43
C GLN A 4 -0.18 1.05 1.88
N VAL A 5 0.65 1.17 2.90
CA VAL A 5 1.32 0.03 3.51
C VAL A 5 0.89 -0.05 4.96
N TYR A 6 0.48 -1.24 5.37
CA TYR A 6 0.14 -1.50 6.74
C TYR A 6 1.35 -2.07 7.46
N GLU A 7 1.75 -1.43 8.55
CA GLU A 7 2.76 -1.96 9.45
C GLU A 7 2.07 -2.63 10.65
N PRO A 8 2.09 -3.98 10.75
CA PRO A 8 1.34 -4.69 11.78
C PRO A 8 1.90 -4.50 13.20
N LEU A 9 3.18 -4.13 13.34
CA LEU A 9 3.82 -3.96 14.64
C LEU A 9 3.42 -2.65 15.33
N THR A 10 3.29 -1.58 14.55
CA THR A 10 2.92 -0.24 15.04
C THR A 10 1.42 0.02 14.89
N GLY A 11 0.76 -0.69 13.97
CA GLY A 11 -0.62 -0.41 13.56
C GLY A 11 -0.72 0.76 12.59
N ASP A 12 0.42 1.27 12.10
CA ASP A 12 0.46 2.44 11.23
C ASP A 12 0.05 2.11 9.80
N ILE A 13 -0.63 3.07 9.17
CA ILE A 13 -0.95 3.05 7.74
C ILE A 13 -0.13 4.16 7.09
N LEU A 14 0.90 3.76 6.35
CA LEU A 14 1.86 4.67 5.73
C LEU A 14 1.58 4.81 4.24
N SER A 15 1.70 6.03 3.70
CA SER A 15 1.67 6.23 2.26
C SER A 15 3.02 5.86 1.64
N ARG A 16 3.05 5.62 0.33
CA ARG A 16 4.32 5.40 -0.40
C ARG A 16 5.34 6.52 -0.19
N ALA A 17 4.87 7.77 -0.07
CA ALA A 17 5.76 8.91 0.16
C ALA A 17 6.38 8.86 1.56
N ASP A 18 5.60 8.46 2.57
CA ASP A 18 6.09 8.28 3.94
C ASP A 18 7.15 7.16 3.98
N VAL A 19 6.88 6.05 3.29
CA VAL A 19 7.81 4.93 3.13
C VAL A 19 9.10 5.36 2.41
N ALA A 20 9.00 6.14 1.33
CA ALA A 20 10.16 6.60 0.57
C ALA A 20 11.01 7.62 1.35
N ASN A 21 10.37 8.40 2.23
CA ASN A 21 11.04 9.40 3.07
C ASN A 21 11.63 8.80 4.36
N MET A 22 11.17 7.64 4.81
CA MET A 22 11.76 6.93 5.94
C MET A 22 13.08 6.26 5.53
N LYS A 23 14.21 6.84 5.97
CA LYS A 23 15.55 6.24 5.82
C LYS A 23 15.76 5.09 6.82
N LEU A 24 15.71 3.84 6.32
CA LEU A 24 16.24 2.57 6.90
C LEU A 24 15.52 2.03 8.16
N PRO A 25 15.77 0.76 8.55
CA PRO A 25 15.38 -0.49 7.89
C PRO A 25 14.27 -1.17 8.74
N PHE A 26 13.06 -1.37 8.21
CA PHE A 26 12.10 -2.18 8.94
C PHE A 26 12.60 -3.63 8.98
N GLU A 27 13.02 -4.11 10.16
CA GLU A 27 13.63 -5.43 10.39
C GLU A 27 12.80 -6.60 9.85
N LYS A 28 11.48 -6.42 9.67
CA LYS A 28 10.56 -7.47 9.24
C LYS A 28 9.93 -7.27 7.87
N GLY A 29 10.29 -6.20 7.15
CA GLY A 29 9.70 -5.93 5.85
C GLY A 29 8.20 -5.64 5.91
N TRP A 30 7.66 -5.17 4.80
CA TRP A 30 6.25 -4.83 4.67
C TRP A 30 5.43 -6.10 4.43
N ASP A 31 4.61 -6.50 5.39
CA ASP A 31 3.82 -7.73 5.27
C ASP A 31 2.65 -7.59 4.29
N THR A 32 2.09 -6.39 4.13
CA THR A 32 0.91 -6.21 3.26
C THR A 32 0.78 -4.79 2.69
N TRP A 33 0.63 -4.75 1.36
CA TRP A 33 0.34 -3.56 0.56
C TRP A 33 -1.17 -3.46 0.31
N TRP A 34 -1.78 -2.34 0.70
CA TRP A 34 -3.20 -2.09 0.53
C TRP A 34 -3.44 -1.12 -0.62
N VAL A 35 -4.35 -1.50 -1.51
CA VAL A 35 -4.88 -0.59 -2.51
C VAL A 35 -6.15 0.01 -1.96
N THR A 36 -6.20 1.34 -1.82
CA THR A 36 -7.37 2.05 -1.30
C THR A 36 -7.98 2.97 -2.36
N SER A 37 -9.29 3.15 -2.25
CA SER A 37 -10.01 4.19 -2.97
C SER A 37 -9.62 5.58 -2.43
N PRO A 38 -9.89 6.67 -3.16
CA PRO A 38 -9.65 8.03 -2.67
C PRO A 38 -10.37 8.36 -1.35
N THR A 39 -11.42 7.62 -0.99
CA THR A 39 -12.18 7.78 0.27
C THR A 39 -11.65 6.89 1.41
N GLY A 40 -10.53 6.18 1.21
CA GLY A 40 -9.89 5.34 2.23
C GLY A 40 -10.44 3.90 2.31
N ARG A 41 -11.47 3.55 1.51
CA ARG A 41 -11.95 2.15 1.45
C ARG A 41 -10.88 1.23 0.86
N ILE A 42 -10.60 0.10 1.52
CA ILE A 42 -9.70 -0.96 1.02
C ILE A 42 -10.35 -1.68 -0.17
N LEU A 43 -9.64 -1.73 -1.29
CA LEU A 43 -10.02 -2.37 -2.55
C LEU A 43 -9.25 -3.67 -2.81
N GLY A 44 -8.10 -3.85 -2.17
CA GLY A 44 -7.27 -5.05 -2.31
C GLY A 44 -6.09 -5.04 -1.35
N GLN A 45 -5.57 -6.23 -1.04
CA GLN A 45 -4.41 -6.45 -0.19
C GLN A 45 -3.44 -7.39 -0.90
N HIS A 46 -2.15 -7.06 -0.90
CA HIS A 46 -1.11 -7.78 -1.64
C HIS A 46 0.14 -7.96 -0.82
N THR A 47 0.86 -9.04 -1.06
CA THR A 47 2.16 -9.30 -0.42
C THR A 47 3.33 -8.64 -1.15
N SER A 48 3.10 -8.08 -2.34
CA SER A 48 4.11 -7.35 -3.12
C SER A 48 3.59 -6.02 -3.65
N TYR A 49 4.50 -5.05 -3.75
CA TYR A 49 4.21 -3.73 -4.32
C TYR A 49 3.76 -3.82 -5.78
N GLU A 50 4.44 -4.65 -6.58
CA GLU A 50 4.13 -4.81 -8.00
C GLU A 50 2.70 -5.28 -8.23
N ALA A 51 2.19 -6.21 -7.41
CA ALA A 51 0.80 -6.66 -7.49
C ALA A 51 -0.20 -5.55 -7.12
N ALA A 52 0.11 -4.75 -6.10
CA ALA A 52 -0.71 -3.59 -5.72
C ALA A 52 -0.72 -2.52 -6.82
N GLU A 53 0.44 -2.26 -7.45
CA GLU A 53 0.58 -1.31 -8.54
C GLU A 53 -0.20 -1.75 -9.78
N ILE A 54 -0.08 -3.02 -10.17
CA ILE A 54 -0.88 -3.61 -11.26
C ILE A 54 -2.38 -3.41 -11.02
N GLN A 55 -2.88 -3.69 -9.81
CA GLN A 55 -4.29 -3.46 -9.50
C GLN A 55 -4.69 -1.97 -9.63
N THR A 56 -3.84 -1.05 -9.21
CA THR A 56 -4.10 0.39 -9.39
C THR A 56 -4.13 0.84 -10.86
N HIS A 57 -3.47 0.12 -11.76
CA HIS A 57 -3.46 0.42 -13.20
C HIS A 57 -4.54 -0.31 -14.00
N ILE A 58 -5.06 -1.44 -13.51
CA ILE A 58 -6.14 -2.20 -14.17
C ILE A 58 -7.53 -1.65 -13.80
N LEU A 59 -7.75 -1.25 -12.55
CA LEU A 59 -9.05 -0.72 -12.09
C LEU A 59 -9.48 0.68 -12.58
N PRO A 60 -8.64 1.58 -13.15
CA PRO A 60 -9.13 2.84 -13.72
C PRO A 60 -10.08 2.64 -14.90
N LEU A 61 -10.09 1.45 -15.53
CA LEU A 61 -10.93 1.14 -16.69
C LEU A 61 -12.36 0.69 -16.34
N ALA A 62 -12.70 0.60 -15.05
CA ALA A 62 -14.01 0.13 -14.57
C ALA A 62 -14.80 1.21 -13.81
N ALA A 63 -14.62 2.49 -14.18
CA ALA A 63 -15.38 3.62 -13.65
C ALA A 63 -16.15 4.33 -14.77
#